data_AF-A0A1I1HUA4-F1
#
_entry.id   AF-A0A1I1HUA4-F1
#
_cell.length_a   1.000
_cell.length_b   1.000
_cell.length_c   1.000
_cell.angle_alpha   90.00
_cell.angle_beta   90.00
_cell.angle_gamma   90.00
#
_symmetry.space_group_name_H-M   'P 1'
#
loop_
_entity.id
_entity.type
_entity.pdbx_description
1 polymer ?
#
loop_
_entity_poly.entity_id
_entity_poly.type
_entity_poly.pdbx_seq_one_letter_code
_entity_poly.pdbx_strand_id
1 'polypeptide(L)' 'MSMGKFITVGDHTIVRICGKFYLLLEIEVDFRQVKKEECVFIRISEQEARTLMEAEE' A
#
# COMPACT_ATOMS: atom_id res chain seq x y z
N MET A 1 0.15 -29.44 2.33
CA MET A 1 -0.44 -28.16 1.89
C MET A 1 0.70 -27.18 1.72
N SER A 2 0.88 -26.57 0.54
CA SER A 2 1.84 -25.47 0.40
C SER A 2 1.30 -24.31 1.24
N MET A 3 2.06 -23.91 2.26
CA MET A 3 1.76 -22.69 3.02
C MET A 3 1.87 -21.52 2.04
N GLY A 4 0.72 -20.99 1.60
CA GLY A 4 0.66 -19.84 0.70
C GLY A 4 1.31 -18.63 1.35
N LYS A 5 1.99 -17.81 0.56
CA LYS A 5 2.40 -16.47 0.98
C LYS A 5 1.22 -15.57 0.67
N PHE A 6 0.64 -14.94 1.67
CA PHE A 6 -0.48 -14.02 1.50
C PHE A 6 0.01 -12.63 1.91
N ILE A 7 -0.35 -11.63 1.11
CA ILE A 7 -0.13 -10.21 1.44
C ILE A 7 -1.53 -9.65 1.67
N THR A 8 -1.79 -9.20 2.88
CA THR A 8 -3.02 -8.48 3.20
C THR A 8 -2.70 -7.00 3.12
N VAL A 9 -3.48 -6.26 2.34
CA VAL A 9 -3.42 -4.79 2.33
C VAL A 9 -4.47 -4.30 3.32
N GLY A 10 -4.02 -3.56 4.33
CA GLY A 10 -4.87 -2.92 5.31
C GLY A 10 -5.40 -1.59 4.77
N ASP A 11 -5.16 -0.51 5.53
CA ASP A 11 -5.49 0.82 5.07
C ASP A 11 -4.51 1.34 4.03
N HIS A 12 -5.02 2.27 3.23
CA HIS A 12 -4.23 3.02 2.28
C HIS A 12 -4.53 4.51 2.38
N THR A 13 -3.56 5.32 2.02
CA THR A 13 -3.76 6.75 1.88
C THR A 13 -2.77 7.32 0.87
N ILE A 14 -3.11 8.46 0.28
CA ILE A 14 -2.25 9.14 -0.68
C ILE A 14 -1.60 10.34 0.01
N VAL A 15 -0.27 10.38 -0.02
CA VAL A 15 0.51 11.46 0.55
C VAL A 15 1.31 12.19 -0.51
N ARG A 16 1.57 13.49 -0.28
CA ARG A 16 2.42 14.32 -1.13
C ARG A 16 3.69 14.71 -0.39
N ILE A 17 4.83 14.25 -0.87
CA ILE A 17 6.16 14.51 -0.27
C ILE A 17 7.05 15.16 -1.32
N CYS A 18 7.61 16.34 -1.01
CA CYS A 18 8.48 17.10 -1.91
C CYS A 18 7.89 17.27 -3.32
N GLY A 19 6.58 17.52 -3.41
CA GLY A 19 5.86 17.72 -4.66
C GLY A 19 5.50 16.44 -5.44
N LYS A 20 5.90 15.26 -4.98
CA LYS A 20 5.59 13.95 -5.59
C LYS A 20 4.50 13.24 -4.79
N PHE A 21 3.66 12.48 -5.47
CA PHE A 21 2.61 11.68 -4.84
C PHE A 21 3.10 10.25 -4.55
N TYR A 22 2.62 9.71 -3.43
CA TYR A 22 2.89 8.35 -3.00
C TYR A 22 1.61 7.73 -2.46
N LEU A 23 1.36 6.49 -2.84
CA LEU A 23 0.41 5.62 -2.18
C LEU A 23 1.11 4.96 -0.99
N LEU A 24 0.64 5.26 0.21
CA LEU A 24 1.04 4.60 1.44
C LEU A 24 0.13 3.40 1.64
N LEU A 25 0.73 2.23 1.82
CA LEU A 25 0.01 0.99 2.10
C LEU A 25 0.56 0.38 3.39
N GLU A 26 -0.34 0.01 4.29
CA GLU A 26 -0.03 -0.92 5.35
C GLU A 26 -0.21 -2.34 4.81
N ILE A 27 0.84 -3.15 4.89
CA ILE A 27 0.81 -4.54 4.46
C ILE A 27 1.16 -5.47 5.62
N GLU A 28 0.36 -6.51 5.81
CA GLU A 28 0.72 -7.65 6.64
C GLU A 28 1.24 -8.76 5.73
N VAL A 29 2.46 -9.21 6.01
CA VAL A 29 3.11 -10.28 5.27
C VAL A 29 3.30 -11.49 6.19
N ASP A 30 2.63 -12.59 5.85
CA ASP A 30 2.76 -13.85 6.57
C ASP A 30 3.67 -14.82 5.80
N PHE A 31 4.84 -15.10 6.38
CA PHE A 31 5.82 -16.03 5.85
C PHE A 31 6.02 -17.22 6.78
N ARG A 32 5.12 -18.20 6.73
CA ARG A 32 5.15 -19.52 7.40
C ARG A 32 5.21 -19.50 8.94
N GLN A 33 6.02 -18.64 9.54
CA GLN A 33 6.27 -18.45 10.98
C GLN A 33 6.61 -16.99 11.33
N VAL A 34 6.68 -16.09 10.35
CA VAL A 34 6.95 -14.66 10.59
C VAL A 34 5.76 -13.87 10.08
N LYS A 35 5.03 -13.25 11.01
CA LYS A 35 4.10 -12.16 10.71
C LYS A 35 4.86 -10.86 10.79
N LYS A 36 4.82 -10.09 9.72
CA LYS A 36 5.48 -8.78 9.65
C LYS A 36 4.50 -7.75 9.11
N GLU A 37 4.35 -6.67 9.86
CA GLU A 37 3.66 -5.47 9.41
C GLU A 37 4.71 -4.52 8.81
N GLU A 38 4.45 -4.05 7.60
CA GLU A 38 5.29 -3.06 6.93
C GLU A 38 4.43 -1.94 6.34
N CYS A 39 4.96 -0.71 6.38
CA CYS A 39 4.39 0.40 5.62
C CYS A 39 5.25 0.66 4.39
N VAL A 40 4.65 0.57 3.21
CA VAL A 40 5.35 0.80 1.93
C VAL A 40 4.85 2.07 1.26
N PHE A 41 5.78 2.80 0.63
CA PHE A 41 5.49 3.99 -0.16
C PHE A 41 5.70 3.68 -1.63
N ILE A 42 4.62 3.63 -2.39
CA ILE A 42 4.66 3.43 -3.84
C ILE A 42 4.52 4.79 -4.49
N ARG A 43 5.55 5.23 -5.21
CA ARG A 43 5.46 6.49 -5.95
C ARG A 43 4.42 6.34 -7.06
N ILE A 44 3.49 7.28 -7.12
CA ILE A 44 2.46 7.35 -8.16
C ILE A 44 2.55 8.70 -8.88
N SER A 45 2.01 8.74 -10.09
CA SER A 45 1.82 9.98 -10.84
C SER A 45 0.71 10.83 -10.22
N GLU A 46 0.69 12.11 -10.58
CA GLU A 46 -0.38 13.02 -10.16
C GLU A 46 -1.75 12.62 -10.73
N GLN A 47 -1.78 12.04 -11.93
CA GLN A 47 -3.01 11.55 -12.53
C GLN A 47 -3.57 10.35 -11.75
N GLU A 48 -2.72 9.37 -11.44
CA GLU A 48 -3.12 8.21 -10.62
C GLU A 48 -3.61 8.66 -9.24
N ALA A 49 -2.93 9.63 -8.61
CA ALA A 49 -3.33 10.17 -7.32
C ALA A 49 -4.74 10.79 -7.38
N ARG A 50 -5.05 11.59 -8.41
CA ARG A 50 -6.39 12.19 -8.58
C ARG A 50 -7.45 11.12 -8.78
N THR A 51 -7.21 10.16 -9.68
CA THR A 51 -8.16 9.08 -9.95
C THR A 51 -8.46 8.26 -8.71
N LEU A 52 -7.45 7.98 -7.88
CA LEU A 52 -7.64 7.23 -6.64
C LEU A 52 -8.38 8.06 -5.58
N MET A 53 -8.07 9.36 -5.43
CA MET A 53 -8.80 10.24 -4.51
C MET A 53 -10.28 10.40 -4.90
N GLU A 54 -10.59 10.46 -6.19
CA GLU A 54 -11.98 10.55 -6.70
C GLU A 54 -12.76 9.24 -6.52
N ALA A 55 -12.07 8.09 -6.43
CA ALA A 55 -12.72 6.79 -6.23
C ALA A 55 -13.08 6.51 -4.76
N GLU A 56 -12.58 7.30 -3.82
CA GLU A 56 -12.87 7.21 -2.39
C GLU A 56 -14.07 8.08 -1.94
N GLU A 57 -14.61 8.95 -2.80
CA GLU A 57 -15.86 9.72 -2.59
C GLU A 57 -17.13 8.95 -3.01
#